data_AF-A0A2H5ZV74-F1
#
_entry.id   AF-A0A2H5ZV74-F1
#
_cell.length_a   1.000
_cell.length_b   1.000
_cell.length_c   1.000
_cell.angle_alpha   90.00
_cell.angle_beta   90.00
_cell.angle_gamma   90.00
#
_symmetry.space_group_name_H-M   'P 1'
#
loop_
_entity.id
_entity.type
_entity.pdbx_description
1 polymer ?
#
loop_
_entity_poly.entity_id
_entity_poly.type
_entity_poly.pdbx_seq_one_letter_code
_entity_poly.pdbx_strand_id
1 'polypeptide(L)' 'MFFVTHLFELSRSFQGLDGVLFLRAERLPDGTRTYRIRVGEPLATSHGEDVYRRVFGPAPDPAPVGRTPP' A
#
# COMPACT_ATOMS: atom_id res chain seq x y z
N MET A 1 -4.90 21.11 10.81
CA MET A 1 -4.78 20.94 9.35
C MET A 1 -4.16 19.59 9.09
N PHE A 2 -4.57 18.87 8.05
CA PHE A 2 -4.04 17.54 7.73
C PHE A 2 -3.56 17.51 6.28
N PHE A 3 -2.46 16.81 6.03
CA PHE A 3 -1.88 16.65 4.70
C PHE A 3 -1.66 15.16 4.42
N VAL A 4 -1.96 14.74 3.19
CA VAL A 4 -1.71 13.38 2.71
C VAL A 4 -0.85 13.49 1.47
N THR A 5 0.31 12.82 1.47
CA THR A 5 1.26 12.88 0.36
C THR A 5 1.96 11.54 0.17
N HIS A 6 2.34 11.25 -1.07
CA HIS A 6 3.23 10.15 -1.42
C HIS A 6 4.69 10.60 -1.58
N LEU A 7 4.96 11.90 -1.45
CA LEU A 7 6.29 12.46 -1.59
C LEU A 7 7.09 12.26 -0.29
N PHE A 8 7.88 11.19 -0.24
CA PHE A 8 8.68 10.84 0.94
C PHE A 8 9.58 11.99 1.40
N GLU A 9 10.35 12.60 0.49
CA GLU A 9 11.28 13.69 0.81
C GLU A 9 10.57 14.92 1.41
N LEU A 10 9.38 15.26 0.89
CA LEU A 10 8.55 16.31 1.46
C LEU A 10 8.15 15.97 2.89
N SER A 11 7.61 14.78 3.13
CA SER A 11 7.23 14.37 4.49
C SER A 11 8.42 14.29 5.44
N ARG A 12 9.59 13.84 4.97
CA ARG A 12 10.83 13.80 5.75
C ARG A 12 11.30 15.19 6.17
N SER A 13 11.08 16.21 5.33
CA SER A 13 11.51 17.58 5.62
C SER A 13 10.85 18.19 6.87
N PHE A 14 9.73 17.64 7.35
CA PHE A 14 9.04 18.10 8.56
C PHE A 14 9.51 17.40 9.85
N GLN A 15 10.44 16.45 9.76
CA GLN A 15 10.95 15.74 10.94
C GLN A 15 11.66 16.70 11.88
N GLY A 16 11.40 16.56 13.19
CA GLY A 16 11.99 17.41 14.22
C GLY A 16 11.33 18.77 14.40
N LEU A 17 10.27 19.09 13.65
CA LEU A 17 9.48 20.29 13.88
C LEU A 17 8.48 20.08 15.04
N ASP A 18 8.37 21.07 15.90
CA ASP A 18 7.38 21.07 16.97
C ASP A 18 5.95 21.11 16.42
N GLY A 19 5.05 20.36 17.08
CA GLY A 19 3.64 20.31 16.70
C GLY A 19 3.33 19.48 15.45
N VAL A 20 4.30 18.73 14.91
CA VAL A 20 4.09 17.78 13.80
C VAL A 20 3.89 16.37 14.34
N LEU A 21 2.84 15.69 13.86
CA LEU A 21 2.59 14.27 14.12
C LEU A 21 2.54 13.51 12.80
N PHE A 22 3.39 12.50 12.66
CA PHE A 22 3.39 11.62 11.50
C PHE A 22 2.44 10.43 11.69
N LEU A 23 1.67 10.17 10.64
CA LEU A 23 0.64 9.14 10.62
C LEU A 23 0.80 8.29 9.34
N ARG A 24 0.59 6.99 9.47
CA ARG A 24 0.56 6.02 8.37
C ARG A 24 -0.76 5.29 8.34
N ALA A 25 -1.21 4.91 7.15
CA ALA A 25 -2.23 3.88 7.00
C ALA A 25 -1.64 2.53 7.44
N GLU A 26 -2.35 1.79 8.28
CA GLU A 26 -1.95 0.44 8.66
C GLU A 26 -2.04 -0.50 7.46
N ARG A 27 -0.98 -1.29 7.26
CA ARG A 27 -0.90 -2.33 6.23
C ARG A 27 -0.47 -3.64 6.87
N LEU A 28 -1.22 -4.70 6.61
CA LEU A 28 -0.84 -6.06 7.00
C LEU A 28 0.14 -6.67 5.97
N PRO A 29 0.95 -7.68 6.35
CA PRO A 29 1.94 -8.27 5.43
C PRO A 29 1.34 -8.78 4.12
N ASP A 30 0.12 -9.32 4.18
CA ASP A 30 -0.66 -9.83 3.05
C ASP A 30 -1.22 -8.75 2.10
N GLY A 31 -1.02 -7.47 2.40
CA GLY A 31 -1.55 -6.36 1.61
C GLY A 31 -3.00 -6.00 1.94
N THR A 32 -3.60 -6.61 2.96
CA THR A 32 -4.94 -6.25 3.43
C THR A 32 -4.98 -4.82 3.95
N ARG A 33 -6.00 -4.08 3.50
CA ARG A 33 -6.29 -2.70 3.91
C ARG A 33 -7.17 -2.74 5.16
N THR A 34 -6.66 -2.25 6.28
CA THR A 34 -7.41 -2.26 7.55
C THR A 34 -8.23 -0.99 7.77
N TYR A 35 -8.02 0.04 6.93
CA TYR A 35 -8.64 1.38 7.05
C TYR A 35 -8.38 2.05 8.40
N ARG A 36 -7.29 1.70 9.07
CA ARG A 36 -6.84 2.33 10.31
C ARG A 36 -5.65 3.23 10.05
N ILE A 37 -5.56 4.31 10.81
CA ILE A 37 -4.40 5.21 10.86
C ILE A 37 -3.63 4.92 12.14
N ARG A 38 -2.31 4.83 12.05
CA ARG A 38 -1.38 4.61 13.16
C ARG A 38 -0.33 5.71 13.18
N VAL A 39 0.20 6.01 14.35
CA VAL A 39 1.41 6.84 14.47
C VAL A 39 2.56 6.13 13.75
N GLY A 40 3.31 6.88 12.95
CA GLY A 40 4.49 6.36 12.25
C GLY A 40 5.11 7.39 11.33
N GLU A 41 6.43 7.44 11.32
CA GLU A 41 7.27 8.35 10.52
C GLU A 41 6.98 8.31 9.00
N PRO A 42 7.58 9.15 8.15
CA PRO A 42 7.58 8.92 6.71
C PRO A 42 8.15 7.54 6.33
N LEU A 43 7.55 6.85 5.36
CA LEU A 43 8.07 5.58 4.81
C LEU A 43 8.47 5.78 3.36
N ALA A 44 9.71 5.39 3.02
CA ALA A 44 10.26 5.50 1.66
C ALA A 44 9.76 4.38 0.71
N THR A 45 8.51 3.96 0.88
CA THR A 45 7.91 2.88 0.09
C THR A 45 6.47 3.24 -0.24
N SER A 46 6.11 3.10 -1.52
CA SER A 46 4.72 3.13 -1.95
C SER A 46 4.33 1.72 -2.39
N HIS A 47 3.27 1.15 -1.80
CA HIS A 47 2.76 -0.18 -2.17
C HIS A 47 1.93 -0.13 -3.48
N GLY A 48 2.34 0.73 -4.42
CA GLY A 48 1.65 0.92 -5.70
C GLY A 48 1.73 -0.32 -6.59
N GLU A 49 2.80 -1.10 -6.47
CA GLU A 49 2.99 -2.34 -7.21
C GLU A 49 1.86 -3.36 -6.94
N ASP A 50 1.35 -3.42 -5.70
CA ASP A 50 0.24 -4.33 -5.35
C ASP A 50 -1.05 -3.93 -6.10
N VAL A 51 -1.30 -2.63 -6.20
CA VAL A 51 -2.44 -2.09 -6.97
C VAL A 51 -2.24 -2.37 -8.44
N TYR A 52 -1.03 -2.14 -8.96
CA TYR A 52 -0.69 -2.41 -10.34
C TYR A 52 -0.90 -3.88 -10.70
N ARG A 53 -0.34 -4.81 -9.91
CA ARG A 53 -0.51 -6.26 -10.09
C ARG A 53 -1.97 -6.69 -9.99
N ARG A 54 -2.78 -6.05 -9.13
CA ARG A 54 -4.21 -6.34 -9.04
C ARG A 54 -4.99 -5.92 -10.30
N VAL A 55 -4.62 -4.80 -10.93
CA VAL A 55 -5.36 -4.24 -12.07
C VAL A 55 -4.84 -4.78 -13.40
N PHE A 56 -3.53 -4.99 -13.52
CA PHE A 56 -2.84 -5.32 -14.77
C PHE A 56 -2.03 -6.63 -14.71
N GLY A 57 -2.03 -7.32 -13.56
CA GLY A 57 -1.34 -8.60 -13.44
C GLY A 57 -1.97 -9.69 -14.31
N PRO A 58 -1.23 -10.79 -14.55
CA PRO A 58 -1.74 -11.90 -15.33
C PRO A 58 -3.02 -12.44 -14.71
N ALA A 59 -4.01 -12.72 -15.56
CA ALA A 59 -5.19 -13.46 -15.14
C ALA A 59 -4.74 -14.82 -14.58
N PRO A 60 -5.39 -15.34 -13.52
CA PRO A 60 -5.14 -16.70 -13.10
C PRO A 60 -5.35 -17.63 -14.29
N ASP A 61 -4.42 -18.57 -14.47
CA ASP A 61 -4.51 -19.59 -15.51
C ASP A 61 -5.88 -20.27 -15.38
N PRO A 62 -6.71 -20.33 -16.44
CA PRO A 62 -7.97 -21.04 -16.36
C PRO A 62 -7.70 -22.45 -15.81
N ALA A 63 -8.44 -22.82 -14.76
CA ALA A 63 -8.36 -24.16 -14.18
C ALA A 63 -8.40 -25.19 -15.32
N PRO A 64 -7.60 -26.27 -15.26
CA PRO A 64 -7.55 -27.24 -16.32
C PRO A 64 -8.96 -27.75 -16.57
N VAL A 65 -9.50 -27.43 -17.75
CA VAL A 65 -10.79 -27.95 -18.22
C VAL A 65 -10.66 -29.46 -18.14
N GLY A 66 -11.43 -30.06 -17.23
CA GLY A 66 -11.45 -31.50 -17.04
C GLY A 66 -11.77 -32.12 -18.38
N ARG A 67 -10.80 -32.84 -18.97
CA ARG A 67 -11.04 -33.59 -20.21
C ARG A 67 -12.06 -34.66 -19.87
N THR A 68 -13.30 -34.49 -20.32
CA THR A 68 -14.31 -35.55 -20.28
C THR A 68 -13.76 -36.72 -21.11
N PRO A 69 -13.52 -37.90 -20.51
CA PRO A 69 -13.09 -39.07 -21.28
C PRO A 69 -14.25 -39.58 -22.16
N PRO A 70 -13.94 -40.24 -23.29
CA PRO A 70 -14.92 -40.72 -24.27
C PRO A 70 -15.83 -41.84 -23.75
#